data_AF-A0A7K6RCH3-F1
#
_entry.id   AF-A0A7K6RCH3-F1
#
_cell.length_a   1.000
_cell.length_b   1.000
_cell.length_c   1.000
_cell.angle_alpha   90.00
_cell.angle_beta   90.00
_cell.angle_gamma   90.00
#
_symmetry.space_group_name_H-M   'P 1'
#
loop_
_entity.id
_entity.type
_entity.pdbx_description
1 polymer ?
#
loop_
_entity_poly.entity_id
_entity_poly.type
_entity_poly.pdbx_seq_one_letter_code
_entity_poly.pdbx_strand_id
1 'polypeptide(L)'
;SPTICQRYIADIPVPIRQQATKAIILHYMDDVVVCAPNQSYLDTTIETVGFELQPEKVQKVSPCKYLGLKITECTITPQPLAINDNPRTLQELHQLCGSCNWVRPWLGITTEDLAPLFNFLRGSDELTSPRSLTEEAKISIQKAQEALTSRLAYRCCPNLP
;
A
#
# COMPACT_ATOMS: atom_id res chain seq x y z
N SER A 1 0.22 11.15 20.83
CA SER A 1 -0.92 11.54 19.97
C SER A 1 -0.44 11.56 18.53
N PRO A 2 -1.00 10.73 17.62
CA PRO A 2 -0.52 10.63 16.23
C PRO A 2 -0.52 11.96 15.49
N THR A 3 -1.54 12.80 15.70
CA THR A 3 -1.65 14.13 15.06
C THR A 3 -0.60 15.10 15.56
N ILE A 4 -0.29 15.07 16.86
CA ILE A 4 0.75 15.92 17.45
C ILE A 4 2.12 15.47 16.92
N CYS A 5 2.41 14.17 16.95
CA CYS A 5 3.67 13.63 16.41
C CYS A 5 3.82 13.97 14.92
N GLN A 6 2.79 13.76 14.10
CA GLN A 6 2.84 14.13 12.67
C GLN A 6 3.08 15.62 12.46
N ARG A 7 2.50 16.50 13.29
CA ARG A 7 2.73 17.95 13.16
C ARG A 7 4.20 18.31 13.40
N TYR A 8 4.82 17.73 14.43
CA TYR A 8 6.24 17.96 14.72
C TYR A 8 7.15 17.36 13.65
N ILE A 9 6.87 16.13 13.22
CA ILE A 9 7.73 15.43 12.26
C ILE A 9 7.58 16.02 10.84
N ALA A 10 6.43 16.61 10.50
CA ALA A 10 6.21 17.23 9.20
C ALA A 10 7.15 18.42 8.90
N ASP A 11 7.62 19.12 9.94
CA ASP A 11 8.49 20.29 9.79
C ASP A 11 9.97 19.87 9.60
N ILE A 12 10.37 18.68 10.09
CA ILE A 12 11.75 18.17 10.00
C ILE A 12 12.27 18.05 8.55
N PRO A 13 11.52 17.50 7.56
CA PRO A 13 12.01 17.39 6.20
C PRO A 13 11.94 18.70 5.40
N VAL A 14 11.38 19.79 5.94
CA VAL A 14 11.17 21.04 5.17
C VAL A 14 12.50 21.64 4.67
N PRO A 15 13.55 21.83 5.51
CA PRO A 15 14.82 22.37 5.03
C PRO A 15 15.49 21.46 4.00
N ILE A 16 15.39 20.14 4.19
CA ILE A 16 15.97 19.16 3.27
C ILE A 16 15.25 19.22 1.92
N ARG A 17 13.92 19.31 1.88
CA ARG A 17 13.18 19.47 0.62
C ARG A 17 13.56 20.74 -0.14
N GLN A 18 13.94 21.80 0.57
CA GLN A 18 14.43 23.05 -0.04
C GLN A 18 15.84 22.91 -0.62
N GLN A 19 16.70 22.09 0.00
CA GLN A 19 18.08 21.85 -0.48
C GLN A 19 18.13 20.77 -1.57
N ALA A 20 17.40 19.68 -1.36
CA ALA A 20 17.32 18.51 -2.23
C ALA A 20 16.20 18.67 -3.28
N THR A 21 16.20 19.78 -4.03
CA THR A 21 15.12 20.15 -4.99
C THR A 21 14.91 19.14 -6.11
N LYS A 22 15.87 18.26 -6.36
CA LYS A 22 15.78 17.20 -7.37
C LYS A 22 15.39 15.84 -6.79
N ALA A 23 15.22 15.72 -5.47
CA ALA A 23 14.76 14.50 -4.82
C ALA A 23 13.28 14.60 -4.44
N ILE A 24 12.60 13.46 -4.49
CA ILE A 24 11.24 13.31 -3.96
C ILE A 24 11.36 12.62 -2.60
N ILE A 25 10.91 13.32 -1.55
CA ILE A 25 10.95 12.84 -0.17
C ILE A 25 9.53 12.66 0.35
N LEU A 26 9.10 11.39 0.41
CA LEU A 26 7.84 10.99 1.00
C LEU A 26 8.09 10.54 2.44
N HIS A 27 7.29 11.06 3.37
CA HIS A 27 7.44 10.79 4.78
C HIS A 27 6.08 10.49 5.39
N TYR A 28 5.96 9.35 6.06
CA TYR A 28 4.75 8.93 6.74
C TYR A 28 5.09 8.28 8.08
N MET A 29 4.65 8.92 9.17
CA MET A 29 4.98 8.49 10.54
C MET A 29 6.49 8.34 10.75
N ASP A 30 7.00 7.11 10.85
CA ASP A 30 8.42 6.82 11.05
C ASP A 30 9.10 6.29 9.78
N ASP A 31 8.35 6.15 8.68
CA ASP A 31 8.85 5.68 7.39
C ASP A 31 9.16 6.85 6.44
N VAL A 32 10.32 6.81 5.80
CA VAL A 32 10.74 7.77 4.77
C VAL A 32 11.16 7.03 3.49
N VAL A 33 10.72 7.53 2.35
CA VAL A 33 11.17 7.13 1.02
C VAL A 33 11.77 8.33 0.33
N VAL A 34 12.99 8.14 -0.17
CA VAL A 34 13.75 9.15 -0.92
C VAL A 34 14.03 8.61 -2.32
N CYS A 35 13.51 9.29 -3.33
CA CYS A 35 13.84 9.05 -4.74
C CYS A 35 14.73 10.19 -5.23
N ALA A 36 15.81 9.88 -5.94
CA ALA A 36 16.78 10.86 -6.40
C ALA A 36 17.34 10.47 -7.78
N PRO A 37 17.84 11.42 -8.59
CA PRO A 37 18.28 11.14 -9.96
C PRO A 37 19.51 10.24 -10.07
N ASN A 38 20.32 10.14 -9.01
CA ASN A 38 21.49 9.25 -8.94
C ASN A 38 21.88 8.95 -7.48
N GLN A 39 22.73 7.94 -7.31
CA GLN A 39 23.17 7.45 -6.00
C GLN A 39 23.89 8.51 -5.16
N SER A 40 24.75 9.34 -5.77
CA SER A 40 25.47 10.39 -5.05
C SER A 40 24.54 11.44 -4.46
N TYR A 41 23.50 11.85 -5.21
CA TYR A 41 22.48 12.77 -4.73
C TYR A 41 21.60 12.13 -3.65
N LEU A 42 21.29 10.83 -3.79
CA LEU A 42 20.57 10.06 -2.78
C LEU A 42 21.34 10.03 -1.45
N ASP A 43 22.60 9.65 -1.46
CA ASP A 43 23.43 9.54 -0.26
C ASP A 43 23.57 10.92 0.43
N THR A 44 23.81 11.98 -0.34
CA THR A 44 23.85 13.36 0.19
C THR A 44 22.51 13.76 0.83
N THR A 45 21.38 13.37 0.20
CA THR A 45 20.04 13.65 0.75
C THR A 45 19.79 12.87 2.03
N ILE A 46 20.24 11.62 2.11
CA ILE A 46 20.10 10.76 3.30
C ILE A 46 20.97 11.27 4.46
N GLU A 47 22.20 11.72 4.20
CA GLU A 47 23.09 12.29 5.22
C GLU A 47 22.57 13.61 5.79
N THR A 48 21.84 14.37 4.98
CA THR A 48 21.23 15.65 5.39
C THR A 48 19.83 15.47 5.99
N VAL A 49 19.19 14.32 5.76
CA VAL A 49 17.95 13.90 6.41
C VAL A 49 18.22 13.83 7.91
N GLY A 50 17.71 14.82 8.65
CA GLY A 50 17.91 14.98 10.11
C GLY A 50 17.18 13.94 10.96
N PHE A 51 17.02 12.73 10.45
CA PHE A 51 16.42 11.59 11.12
C PHE A 51 17.52 10.63 11.55
N GLU A 52 17.36 10.04 12.73
CA GLU A 52 18.20 8.92 13.15
C GLU A 52 17.72 7.65 12.43
N LEU A 53 18.51 7.18 11.47
CA LEU A 53 18.17 6.00 10.66
C LEU A 53 18.71 4.74 11.33
N GLN A 54 17.85 3.73 11.46
CA GLN A 54 18.26 2.38 11.86
C GLN A 54 18.91 1.67 10.66
N PRO A 55 20.23 1.41 10.66
CA PRO A 55 20.94 0.89 9.48
C PRO A 55 20.34 -0.41 8.94
N GLU A 56 19.83 -1.26 9.84
CA GLU A 56 19.19 -2.54 9.51
C GLU A 56 17.85 -2.41 8.78
N LYS A 57 17.20 -1.24 8.83
CA LYS A 57 15.93 -0.96 8.15
C LYS A 57 16.10 -0.22 6.82
N VAL A 58 17.30 0.26 6.52
CA VAL A 58 17.56 0.99 5.28
C VAL A 58 17.53 0.03 4.09
N GLN A 59 16.61 0.28 3.15
CA GLN A 59 16.47 -0.49 1.92
C GLN A 59 17.00 0.34 0.74
N LYS A 60 18.23 0.07 0.27
CA LYS A 60 18.82 0.75 -0.90
C LYS A 60 18.67 -0.03 -2.21
N VAL A 61 18.32 -1.31 -2.16
CA VAL A 61 18.27 -2.20 -3.33
C VAL A 61 16.83 -2.58 -3.64
N SER A 62 16.45 -2.48 -4.90
CA SER A 62 15.15 -2.91 -5.41
C SER A 62 14.97 -4.43 -5.25
N PRO A 63 13.78 -4.94 -4.88
CA PRO A 63 12.55 -4.19 -4.60
C PRO A 63 12.51 -3.63 -3.16
N CYS A 64 12.20 -2.34 -3.03
CA CYS A 64 12.01 -1.68 -1.74
C CYS A 64 10.57 -1.87 -1.25
N LYS A 65 10.37 -2.03 0.06
CA LYS A 65 9.04 -2.10 0.68
C LYS A 65 8.67 -0.77 1.32
N TYR A 66 7.46 -0.27 1.05
CA TYR A 66 6.92 0.93 1.66
C TYR A 66 5.40 0.84 1.79
N LEU A 67 4.86 1.05 3.00
CA LEU A 67 3.41 1.06 3.28
C LEU A 67 2.61 -0.11 2.66
N GLY A 68 3.14 -1.33 2.75
CA GLY A 68 2.47 -2.52 2.20
C GLY A 68 2.63 -2.71 0.68
N LEU A 69 3.45 -1.89 0.02
CA LEU A 69 3.79 -1.99 -1.41
C LEU A 69 5.22 -2.51 -1.58
N LYS A 70 5.49 -3.14 -2.71
CA LYS A 70 6.82 -3.40 -3.29
C LYS A 70 7.03 -2.44 -4.45
N ILE A 71 8.11 -1.70 -4.39
CA ILE A 71 8.48 -0.66 -5.34
C ILE A 71 9.77 -1.10 -6.03
N THR A 72 9.74 -1.11 -7.36
CA THR A 72 10.93 -1.23 -8.22
C THR A 72 11.12 0.07 -9.00
N GLU A 73 12.17 0.16 -9.82
CA GLU A 73 12.42 1.31 -10.68
C GLU A 73 11.26 1.61 -11.64
N CYS A 74 10.53 0.57 -12.08
CA CYS A 74 9.51 0.69 -13.12
C CYS A 74 8.10 0.31 -12.67
N THR A 75 7.95 -0.37 -11.53
CA THR A 75 6.67 -0.96 -11.12
C THR A 75 6.39 -0.80 -9.63
N ILE A 76 5.09 -0.65 -9.31
CA ILE A 76 4.58 -0.70 -7.94
C ILE A 76 3.58 -1.84 -7.87
N THR A 77 3.72 -2.69 -6.85
CA THR A 77 2.83 -3.83 -6.62
C THR A 77 2.46 -3.92 -5.15
N PRO A 78 1.24 -4.35 -4.81
CA PRO A 78 0.93 -4.73 -3.44
C PRO A 78 1.86 -5.86 -2.97
N GLN A 79 2.22 -5.85 -1.68
CA GLN A 79 2.87 -7.02 -1.09
C GLN A 79 1.91 -8.23 -1.16
N PRO A 80 2.45 -9.47 -1.24
CA PRO A 80 1.64 -10.67 -1.30
C PRO A 80 0.60 -10.70 -0.18
N LEU A 81 -0.66 -10.86 -0.56
CA LEU A 81 -1.79 -10.90 0.34
C LEU A 81 -2.50 -12.23 0.19
N ALA A 82 -2.69 -12.94 1.30
CA ALA A 82 -3.50 -14.14 1.30
C ALA A 82 -4.98 -13.74 1.28
N ILE A 83 -5.69 -14.14 0.23
CA ILE A 83 -7.14 -13.98 0.11
C ILE A 83 -7.78 -15.32 0.45
N ASN A 84 -8.62 -15.35 1.49
CA ASN A 84 -9.50 -16.48 1.77
C ASN A 84 -10.59 -16.54 0.69
N ASP A 85 -10.66 -17.64 -0.05
CA ASP A 85 -11.61 -17.84 -1.15
C ASP A 85 -12.98 -18.34 -0.69
N ASN A 86 -13.11 -18.74 0.57
CA ASN A 86 -14.34 -19.33 1.11
C ASN A 86 -14.60 -18.90 2.57
N PRO A 87 -14.89 -17.61 2.83
CA PRO A 87 -15.27 -17.13 4.16
C PRO A 87 -16.57 -17.78 4.62
N ARG A 88 -16.54 -18.39 5.81
CA ARG A 88 -17.67 -19.09 6.44
C ARG A 88 -18.34 -18.27 7.54
N THR A 89 -17.66 -17.25 8.05
CA THR A 89 -18.15 -16.37 9.12
C THR A 89 -18.14 -14.90 8.68
N LEU A 90 -18.90 -14.05 9.38
CA LEU A 90 -18.86 -12.60 9.15
C LEU A 90 -17.44 -12.03 9.39
N GLN A 91 -16.70 -12.55 10.36
CA GLN A 91 -15.32 -12.15 10.62
C GLN A 91 -14.41 -12.41 9.42
N GLU A 92 -14.44 -13.62 8.87
CA GLU A 92 -13.64 -13.98 7.69
C GLU A 92 -14.05 -13.13 6.47
N LEU A 93 -15.34 -12.85 6.33
CA LEU A 93 -15.85 -11.98 5.28
C LEU A 93 -15.37 -10.53 5.44
N HIS A 94 -15.30 -9.99 6.66
CA HIS A 94 -14.73 -8.66 6.92
C HIS A 94 -13.26 -8.60 6.52
N GLN A 95 -12.47 -9.61 6.90
CA GLN A 95 -11.05 -9.69 6.54
C GLN A 95 -10.86 -9.73 5.02
N LEU A 96 -11.65 -10.57 4.34
CA LEU A 96 -11.65 -10.66 2.88
C LEU A 96 -12.02 -9.31 2.24
N CYS A 97 -13.12 -8.68 2.67
CA CYS A 97 -13.55 -7.38 2.12
C CYS A 97 -12.49 -6.29 2.36
N GLY A 98 -11.84 -6.29 3.53
CA GLY A 98 -10.74 -5.38 3.85
C GLY A 98 -9.55 -5.57 2.91
N SER A 99 -9.15 -6.83 2.70
CA SER A 99 -8.09 -7.20 1.75
C SER A 99 -8.40 -6.76 0.32
N CYS A 100 -9.61 -7.04 -0.17
CA CYS A 100 -10.04 -6.61 -1.51
C CYS A 100 -10.08 -5.08 -1.64
N ASN A 101 -10.59 -4.36 -0.63
CA ASN A 101 -10.64 -2.90 -0.63
C ASN A 101 -9.25 -2.27 -0.62
N TRP A 102 -8.31 -2.85 0.13
CA TRP A 102 -6.92 -2.37 0.18
C TRP A 102 -6.22 -2.43 -1.19
N VAL A 103 -6.40 -3.53 -1.92
CA VAL A 103 -5.71 -3.75 -3.20
C VAL A 103 -6.42 -3.09 -4.39
N ARG A 104 -7.71 -2.75 -4.22
CA ARG A 104 -8.57 -2.14 -5.24
C ARG A 104 -7.93 -0.98 -6.01
N PRO A 105 -7.29 0.03 -5.38
CA PRO A 105 -6.75 1.20 -6.07
C PRO A 105 -5.62 0.87 -7.05
N TRP A 106 -4.88 -0.22 -6.78
CA TRP A 106 -3.69 -0.61 -7.54
C TRP A 106 -4.00 -1.55 -8.69
N LEU A 107 -5.10 -2.31 -8.56
CA LEU A 107 -5.42 -3.38 -9.48
C LEU A 107 -6.58 -3.02 -10.42
N GLY A 108 -7.16 -1.82 -10.34
CA GLY A 108 -8.26 -1.40 -11.21
C GLY A 108 -9.51 -2.28 -11.05
N ILE A 109 -9.73 -2.80 -9.84
CA ILE A 109 -10.97 -3.51 -9.48
C ILE A 109 -12.02 -2.43 -9.19
N THR A 110 -13.21 -2.56 -9.75
CA THR A 110 -14.27 -1.57 -9.57
C THR A 110 -15.09 -1.83 -8.31
N THR A 111 -15.93 -0.87 -7.89
CA THR A 111 -16.85 -1.12 -6.79
C THR A 111 -17.90 -2.16 -7.20
N GLU A 112 -18.30 -2.12 -8.47
CA GLU A 112 -19.28 -2.98 -9.10
C GLU A 112 -18.79 -4.44 -9.14
N ASP A 113 -17.51 -4.67 -9.43
CA ASP A 113 -16.90 -6.01 -9.39
C ASP A 113 -16.99 -6.67 -8.01
N LEU A 114 -16.91 -5.87 -6.93
CA LEU A 114 -16.94 -6.36 -5.54
C LEU A 114 -18.31 -6.23 -4.87
N ALA A 115 -19.28 -5.57 -5.50
CA ALA A 115 -20.60 -5.33 -4.94
C ALA A 115 -21.33 -6.63 -4.50
N PRO A 116 -21.28 -7.75 -5.27
CA PRO A 116 -21.87 -9.01 -4.84
C PRO A 116 -21.32 -9.51 -3.51
N LEU A 117 -20.01 -9.31 -3.28
CA LEU A 117 -19.35 -9.70 -2.03
C LEU A 117 -19.75 -8.81 -0.86
N PHE A 118 -19.76 -7.48 -1.05
CA PHE A 118 -20.10 -6.52 0.01
C PHE A 118 -21.55 -6.65 0.49
N ASN A 119 -22.44 -7.16 -0.34
CA ASN A 119 -23.83 -7.40 0.05
C ASN A 119 -23.95 -8.38 1.24
N PHE A 120 -23.01 -9.31 1.41
CA PHE A 120 -23.00 -10.28 2.51
C PHE A 120 -22.58 -9.69 3.86
N LEU A 121 -22.08 -8.45 3.89
CA LEU A 121 -21.80 -7.72 5.13
C LEU A 121 -23.09 -7.29 5.85
N ARG A 122 -24.23 -7.28 5.15
CA ARG A 122 -25.53 -6.96 5.72
C ARG A 122 -26.10 -8.15 6.53
N GLY A 123 -26.93 -7.87 7.52
CA GLY A 123 -27.62 -8.89 8.34
C GLY A 123 -27.15 -8.86 9.80
N SER A 124 -26.99 -10.04 10.42
CA SER A 124 -26.51 -10.14 11.80
C SER A 124 -25.11 -9.53 11.97
N ASP A 125 -24.92 -8.76 13.04
CA ASP A 125 -23.66 -8.10 13.40
C ASP A 125 -22.70 -9.02 14.17
N GLU A 126 -23.12 -10.23 14.53
CA GLU A 126 -22.28 -11.20 15.22
C GLU A 126 -21.14 -11.69 14.30
N LEU A 127 -19.90 -11.51 14.74
CA LEU A 127 -18.70 -11.92 13.97
C LEU A 127 -18.67 -13.41 13.63
N THR A 128 -19.27 -14.24 14.49
CA THR A 128 -19.41 -15.69 14.33
C THR A 128 -20.59 -16.09 13.45
N SER A 129 -21.44 -15.14 13.03
CA SER A 129 -22.61 -15.44 12.19
C SER A 129 -22.17 -16.17 10.91
N PRO A 130 -22.77 -17.33 10.60
CA PRO A 130 -22.42 -18.07 9.40
C PRO A 130 -22.78 -17.29 8.15
N ARG A 131 -21.93 -17.38 7.12
CA ARG A 131 -22.14 -16.80 5.80
C ARG A 131 -21.99 -17.89 4.74
N SER A 132 -22.85 -17.84 3.73
CA SER A 132 -22.81 -18.78 2.61
C SER A 132 -22.84 -17.96 1.33
N LEU A 133 -21.71 -17.93 0.62
CA LEU A 133 -21.56 -17.12 -0.58
C LEU A 133 -22.37 -17.69 -1.75
N THR A 134 -22.96 -16.80 -2.53
CA THR A 134 -23.51 -17.15 -3.84
C THR A 134 -22.40 -17.30 -4.87
N GLU A 135 -22.72 -17.89 -6.02
CA GLU A 135 -21.76 -18.05 -7.11
C GLU A 135 -21.25 -16.70 -7.64
N GLU A 136 -22.08 -15.67 -7.67
CA GLU A 136 -21.66 -14.32 -8.09
C GLU A 136 -20.59 -13.75 -7.15
N ALA A 137 -20.72 -13.95 -5.84
CA ALA A 137 -19.73 -13.50 -4.88
C ALA A 137 -18.41 -14.27 -5.01
N LYS A 138 -18.46 -15.57 -5.31
CA LYS A 138 -17.26 -16.38 -5.59
C LYS A 138 -16.54 -15.88 -6.85
N ILE A 139 -17.29 -15.55 -7.91
CA ILE A 139 -16.73 -14.94 -9.13
C ILE A 139 -16.06 -13.60 -8.82
N SER A 140 -16.66 -12.75 -7.98
CA SER A 140 -16.03 -11.50 -7.53
C SER A 140 -14.69 -11.73 -6.81
N ILE A 141 -14.60 -12.76 -5.96
CA ILE A 141 -13.35 -13.12 -5.27
C ILE A 141 -12.30 -13.59 -6.27
N GLN A 142 -12.68 -14.48 -7.19
CA GLN A 142 -11.78 -14.99 -8.22
C GLN A 142 -11.20 -13.86 -9.08
N LYS A 143 -12.04 -12.91 -9.53
CA LYS A 143 -11.60 -11.72 -10.25
C LYS A 143 -10.56 -10.93 -9.46
N ALA A 144 -10.74 -10.76 -8.14
CA ALA A 144 -9.78 -10.06 -7.29
C ALA A 144 -8.46 -10.83 -7.15
N GLN A 145 -8.50 -12.16 -7.05
CA GLN A 145 -7.32 -13.02 -7.00
C GLN A 145 -6.54 -13.02 -8.33
N GLU A 146 -7.24 -13.11 -9.45
CA GLU A 146 -6.66 -12.99 -10.79
C GLU A 146 -6.02 -11.62 -10.98
N ALA A 147 -6.68 -10.55 -10.54
CA ALA A 147 -6.12 -9.20 -10.59
C ALA A 147 -4.84 -9.08 -9.77
N LEU A 148 -4.76 -9.72 -8.59
CA LEU A 148 -3.57 -9.72 -7.73
C LEU A 148 -2.35 -10.39 -8.37
N THR A 149 -2.57 -11.44 -9.17
CA THR A 149 -1.46 -12.19 -9.80
C THR A 149 -1.06 -11.62 -11.15
N SER A 150 -2.01 -11.05 -11.90
CA SER A 150 -1.80 -10.63 -13.29
C SER A 150 -1.55 -9.15 -13.48
N ARG A 151 -2.00 -8.28 -12.56
CA ARG A 151 -1.94 -6.83 -12.75
C ARG A 151 -0.78 -6.21 -11.97
N LEU A 152 -0.09 -5.30 -12.65
CA LEU A 152 0.98 -4.48 -12.10
C LEU A 152 0.59 -3.01 -12.27
N ALA A 153 0.86 -2.18 -11.27
CA ALA A 153 0.64 -0.74 -11.41
C ALA A 153 1.89 -0.12 -12.05
N TYR A 154 1.78 0.22 -13.34
CA TYR A 154 2.76 1.01 -14.07
C TYR A 154 2.34 2.47 -14.07
N ARG A 155 2.65 3.21 -13.00
CA ARG A 155 2.63 4.67 -13.05
C ARG A 155 4.05 5.19 -12.90
N CYS A 156 4.73 5.30 -14.04
CA CYS A 156 5.97 6.06 -14.14
C CYS A 156 5.65 7.39 -14.84
N CYS A 157 5.97 8.49 -14.18
CA CYS A 157 5.98 9.80 -14.82
C CYS A 157 7.44 10.04 -15.26
N PRO A 158 7.79 9.88 -16.55
CA PRO A 158 9.19 9.93 -17.00
C PRO A 158 9.87 11.30 -16.76
N ASN A 159 9.08 12.34 -16.46
CA ASN A 159 9.57 13.69 -16.15
C ASN A 159 9.83 13.90 -14.65
N LEU A 160 9.52 12.93 -13.80
CA LEU A 160 9.81 12.96 -12.37
C LEU A 160 10.96 11.99 -12.08
N PRO A 161 11.88 12.36 -11.17
CA PRO A 161 12.98 11.50 -10.75
C PRO A 161 12.52 10.22 -10.03
#